data_AF-A0AAD6YXI8-F1
#
_entry.id   AF-A0AAD6YXI8-F1
#
_cell.length_a   1.000
_cell.length_b   1.000
_cell.length_c   1.000
_cell.angle_alpha   90.00
_cell.angle_beta   90.00
_cell.angle_gamma   90.00
#
_symmetry.space_group_name_H-M   'P 1'
#
loop_
_entity.id
_entity.type
_entity.pdbx_description
1 polymer ?
#
loop_
_entity_poly.entity_id
_entity_poly.type
_entity_poly.pdbx_seq_one_letter_code
_entity_poly.pdbx_strand_id
1 'polypeptide(L)'
;MSSFNILGFFKLKSGRRISVQKPNSTYFTYYAHYDTKIWNIDNSAFPADLRVFVTSNAPLLPDNTVAFAVCTVQSIATPSTAQSTATNLLVLDALTFVVLPGDPSTDAYNDQLPDERTSMVFGVGRVTGSPQTLDDGHSSRVVTLAVADYVRAETK
;
A
#
# COMPACT_ATOMS: atom_id res chain seq x y z
N MET A 1 8.58 18.34 -7.39
CA MET A 1 7.66 17.19 -7.38
C MET A 1 8.12 16.25 -6.30
N SER A 2 7.19 15.69 -5.53
CA SER A 2 7.44 14.64 -4.54
C SER A 2 6.60 13.42 -4.89
N SER A 3 7.06 12.24 -4.48
CA SER A 3 6.35 10.98 -4.69
C SER A 3 6.87 9.93 -3.72
N PHE A 4 5.98 9.11 -3.18
CA PHE A 4 6.33 7.93 -2.40
C PHE A 4 5.80 6.67 -3.08
N ASN A 5 6.72 5.80 -3.49
CA ASN A 5 6.40 4.56 -4.18
C ASN A 5 6.90 3.37 -3.37
N ILE A 6 6.15 2.28 -3.42
CA ILE A 6 6.51 1.01 -2.83
C ILE A 6 6.36 -0.07 -3.89
N LEU A 7 7.26 -1.05 -3.89
CA LEU A 7 7.09 -2.26 -4.67
C LEU A 7 7.47 -3.49 -3.87
N GLY A 8 6.73 -4.56 -4.09
CA GLY A 8 6.90 -5.79 -3.33
C GLY A 8 5.74 -6.74 -3.53
N PHE A 9 5.72 -7.77 -2.67
CA PHE A 9 4.68 -8.79 -2.66
C PHE A 9 3.65 -8.49 -1.57
N PHE A 10 2.39 -8.44 -1.97
CA PHE A 10 1.27 -8.10 -1.11
C PHE A 10 0.32 -9.28 -1.01
N LYS A 11 0.07 -9.74 0.22
CA LYS A 11 -0.97 -10.71 0.50
C LYS A 11 -2.32 -10.01 0.55
N LEU A 12 -3.26 -10.49 -0.25
CA LEU A 12 -4.58 -9.90 -0.43
C LEU A 12 -5.60 -10.54 0.51
N LYS A 13 -6.50 -9.70 1.06
CA LYS A 13 -7.60 -10.14 1.90
C LYS A 13 -8.82 -9.23 1.74
N SER A 14 -10.01 -9.73 2.03
CA SER A 14 -11.25 -8.94 2.11
C SER A 14 -11.53 -8.18 0.80
N GLY A 15 -11.36 -8.85 -0.34
CA GLY A 15 -11.56 -8.24 -1.66
C GLY A 15 -12.94 -7.57 -1.77
N ARG A 16 -12.97 -6.29 -2.14
CA ARG A 16 -14.22 -5.53 -2.36
C ARG A 16 -14.12 -4.67 -3.60
N ARG A 17 -15.24 -4.49 -4.32
CA ARG A 17 -15.30 -3.59 -5.48
C ARG A 17 -15.91 -2.26 -5.07
N ILE A 18 -15.24 -1.17 -5.43
CA ILE A 18 -15.72 0.20 -5.21
C ILE A 18 -15.81 0.90 -6.56
N SER A 19 -16.93 1.56 -6.81
CA SER A 19 -17.12 2.41 -7.98
C SER A 19 -17.04 3.89 -7.59
N VAL A 20 -16.27 4.67 -8.33
CA VAL A 20 -16.14 6.11 -8.15
C VAL A 20 -16.70 6.80 -9.39
N GLN A 21 -17.72 7.62 -9.20
CA GLN A 21 -18.25 8.50 -10.25
C GLN A 21 -17.44 9.80 -10.26
N LYS A 22 -16.94 10.20 -11.43
CA LYS A 22 -16.31 11.54 -11.54
C LYS A 22 -17.40 12.61 -11.37
N PRO A 23 -17.10 13.75 -10.70
CA PRO A 23 -18.03 14.86 -10.61
C PRO A 23 -18.52 15.27 -12.00
N ASN A 24 -19.83 15.46 -12.16
CA ASN A 24 -20.48 15.85 -13.41
C ASN A 24 -20.26 14.87 -14.59
N SER A 25 -19.98 13.60 -14.32
CA SER A 25 -19.81 12.56 -15.34
C SER A 25 -20.77 11.40 -15.11
N THR A 26 -21.25 10.76 -16.18
CA THR A 26 -21.99 9.49 -16.11
C THR A 26 -21.07 8.27 -16.07
N TYR A 27 -19.76 8.47 -16.27
CA TYR A 27 -18.77 7.40 -16.26
C TYR A 27 -18.34 7.03 -14.84
N PHE A 28 -18.37 5.73 -14.56
CA PHE A 28 -17.85 5.13 -13.34
C PHE A 28 -16.47 4.55 -13.59
N THR A 29 -15.58 4.77 -12.63
CA THR A 29 -14.32 4.04 -12.53
C THR A 29 -14.44 2.98 -11.45
N TYR A 30 -14.01 1.76 -11.72
CA TYR A 30 -14.10 0.65 -10.76
C TYR A 30 -12.72 0.30 -10.24
N TYR A 31 -12.66 0.02 -8.95
CA TYR A 31 -11.46 -0.42 -8.27
C TYR A 31 -11.75 -1.67 -7.45
N ALA A 32 -10.84 -2.64 -7.50
CA ALA A 32 -10.78 -3.70 -6.52
C ALA A 32 -9.89 -3.22 -5.36
N HIS A 33 -10.41 -3.32 -4.15
CA HIS A 33 -9.71 -3.00 -2.92
C HIS A 33 -9.43 -4.29 -2.17
N TYR A 34 -8.23 -4.39 -1.61
CA TYR A 34 -7.80 -5.52 -0.79
C TYR A 34 -7.10 -4.99 0.45
N ASP A 35 -7.46 -5.55 1.60
CA ASP A 35 -6.71 -5.32 2.82
C ASP A 35 -5.37 -6.05 2.69
N THR A 36 -4.28 -5.35 2.99
CA THR A 36 -2.92 -5.91 2.95
C THR A 36 -2.07 -5.33 4.08
N LYS A 37 -0.81 -5.76 4.14
CA LYS A 37 0.17 -5.31 5.11
C LYS A 37 1.49 -5.02 4.42
N ILE A 38 2.15 -3.96 4.85
CA ILE A 38 3.54 -3.64 4.49
C ILE A 38 4.41 -4.14 5.63
N TRP A 39 5.29 -5.11 5.33
CA TRP A 39 6.19 -5.71 6.31
C TRP A 39 7.51 -4.95 6.37
N ASN A 40 7.99 -4.74 7.60
CA ASN A 40 9.27 -4.13 7.90
C ASN A 40 10.30 -5.20 8.27
N ILE A 41 11.58 -4.80 8.25
CA ILE A 41 12.70 -5.69 8.56
C ILE A 41 12.70 -6.18 10.03
N ASP A 42 12.05 -5.46 10.93
CA ASP A 42 11.89 -5.81 12.35
C ASP A 42 10.69 -6.73 12.61
N ASN A 43 10.07 -7.28 11.55
CA ASN A 43 8.82 -8.05 11.58
C ASN A 43 7.58 -7.27 12.06
N SER A 44 7.67 -5.94 12.20
CA SER A 44 6.47 -5.11 12.35
C SER A 44 5.76 -4.96 11.00
N ALA A 45 4.47 -4.62 11.04
CA ALA A 45 3.66 -4.47 9.84
C ALA A 45 2.72 -3.28 9.94
N PHE A 46 2.62 -2.51 8.84
CA PHE A 46 1.64 -1.45 8.70
C PHE A 46 0.42 -1.94 7.91
N PRO A 47 -0.81 -1.73 8.40
CA PRO A 47 -2.00 -2.04 7.63
C PRO A 47 -2.10 -1.10 6.42
N ALA A 48 -2.51 -1.64 5.28
CA ALA A 48 -2.69 -0.88 4.05
C ALA A 48 -3.91 -1.37 3.26
N ASP A 49 -4.50 -0.47 2.48
CA ASP A 49 -5.56 -0.75 1.52
C ASP A 49 -4.98 -0.70 0.10
N LEU A 50 -4.84 -1.86 -0.53
CA LEU A 50 -4.36 -1.97 -1.91
C LEU A 50 -5.51 -1.78 -2.89
N ARG A 51 -5.41 -0.74 -3.71
CA ARG A 51 -6.35 -0.40 -4.75
C ARG A 51 -5.80 -0.73 -6.13
N VAL A 52 -6.55 -1.53 -6.87
CA VAL A 52 -6.25 -1.95 -8.23
C VAL A 52 -7.36 -1.48 -9.16
N PHE A 53 -7.02 -0.78 -10.24
CA PHE A 53 -7.99 -0.43 -11.27
C PHE A 53 -8.48 -1.69 -11.98
N VAL A 54 -9.80 -1.85 -12.12
CA VAL A 54 -10.42 -3.02 -12.75
C VAL A 54 -11.61 -2.63 -13.62
N THR A 55 -12.05 -3.55 -14.47
CA THR A 55 -13.32 -3.39 -15.19
C THR A 55 -14.50 -3.68 -14.24
N SER A 56 -15.70 -3.23 -14.61
CA SER A 56 -16.91 -3.35 -13.78
C SER A 56 -17.26 -4.79 -13.38
N ASN A 57 -16.84 -5.77 -14.18
CA ASN A 57 -17.16 -7.19 -14.01
C ASN A 57 -15.94 -8.06 -13.68
N ALA A 58 -14.74 -7.49 -13.51
CA ALA A 58 -13.53 -8.26 -13.23
C ALA A 58 -13.65 -9.01 -11.89
N PRO A 59 -13.47 -10.33 -11.84
CA PRO A 59 -13.60 -11.09 -10.60
C PRO A 59 -12.65 -10.57 -9.51
N LEU A 60 -13.10 -10.60 -8.26
CA LEU A 60 -12.23 -10.32 -7.13
C LEU A 60 -11.36 -11.54 -6.86
N LEU A 61 -10.13 -11.30 -6.45
CA LEU A 61 -9.18 -12.36 -6.13
C LEU A 61 -9.52 -12.98 -4.78
N PRO A 62 -9.32 -14.31 -4.63
CA PRO A 62 -9.52 -14.99 -3.35
C PRO A 62 -8.62 -14.43 -2.25
N ASP A 63 -9.06 -14.58 -1.00
CA ASP A 63 -8.22 -14.32 0.16
C ASP A 63 -6.95 -15.16 0.12
N ASN A 64 -5.87 -14.59 0.67
CA ASN A 64 -4.51 -15.15 0.68
C ASN A 64 -3.80 -15.19 -0.67
N THR A 65 -4.42 -14.73 -1.75
CA THR A 65 -3.70 -14.49 -3.02
C THR A 65 -2.52 -13.55 -2.77
N VAL A 66 -1.35 -13.86 -3.32
CA VAL A 66 -0.19 -12.97 -3.28
C VAL A 66 0.01 -12.34 -4.65
N ALA A 67 0.22 -11.03 -4.67
CA ALA A 67 0.48 -10.27 -5.90
C ALA A 67 1.75 -9.44 -5.75
N PHE A 68 2.56 -9.42 -6.80
CA PHE A 68 3.58 -8.40 -6.97
C PHE A 68 2.91 -7.11 -7.44
N ALA A 69 3.19 -6.00 -6.76
CA ALA A 69 2.68 -4.71 -7.19
C ALA A 69 3.73 -3.61 -7.07
N VAL A 70 3.62 -2.62 -7.96
CA VAL A 70 4.29 -1.33 -7.86
C VAL A 70 3.20 -0.31 -7.58
N CYS A 71 3.30 0.40 -6.46
CA CYS A 71 2.24 1.25 -5.96
C CYS A 71 2.75 2.66 -5.64
N THR A 72 1.94 3.67 -5.96
CA THR A 72 2.06 4.98 -5.30
C THR A 72 1.36 4.92 -3.95
N VAL A 73 1.97 5.48 -2.92
CA VAL A 73 1.45 5.44 -1.55
C VAL A 73 0.78 6.76 -1.21
N GLN A 74 -0.45 6.69 -0.70
CA GLN A 74 -1.20 7.83 -0.16
C GLN A 74 -1.46 7.57 1.32
N SER A 75 -1.24 8.59 2.16
CA SER A 75 -1.66 8.54 3.56
C SER A 75 -3.06 9.12 3.67
N ILE A 76 -3.99 8.37 4.29
CA ILE A 76 -5.23 8.96 4.79
C ILE A 76 -4.97 9.37 6.23
N ALA A 77 -4.91 10.68 6.46
CA ALA A 77 -5.00 11.22 7.80
C ALA A 77 -6.44 11.06 8.28
N THR A 78 -6.70 10.07 9.13
CA THR A 78 -7.98 9.99 9.84
C THR A 78 -8.04 11.22 10.77
N PRO A 79 -9.10 12.04 10.71
CA PRO A 79 -9.20 13.20 11.59
C PRO A 79 -9.19 12.72 13.04
N SER A 80 -8.12 13.05 13.77
CA SER A 80 -7.95 12.67 15.16
C SER A 80 -8.94 13.44 16.03
N THR A 81 -10.05 12.82 16.41
CA THR A 81 -10.68 13.21 17.68
C THR A 81 -9.71 12.82 18.78
N ALA A 82 -9.34 13.81 19.59
CA ALA A 82 -8.24 13.78 20.57
C ALA A 82 -8.42 12.69 21.65
N GLN A 83 -8.17 11.43 21.31
CA GLN A 83 -7.92 10.29 22.22
C GLN A 83 -7.75 8.94 21.50
N SER A 84 -7.53 8.93 20.18
CA SER A 84 -7.23 7.69 19.45
C SER A 84 -5.83 7.78 18.86
N THR A 85 -4.99 6.79 19.14
CA THR A 85 -3.76 6.47 18.40
C THR A 85 -4.15 6.26 16.94
N ALA A 86 -4.20 7.34 16.17
CA ALA A 86 -4.59 7.32 14.77
C ALA A 86 -3.68 6.34 14.02
N THR A 87 -4.21 5.17 13.73
CA THR A 87 -3.53 4.20 12.87
C THR A 87 -3.73 4.74 11.46
N ASN A 88 -2.77 5.53 10.98
CA ASN A 88 -2.81 6.05 9.61
C ASN A 88 -2.92 4.86 8.66
N LEU A 89 -4.07 4.73 7.98
CA LEU A 89 -4.23 3.72 6.96
C LEU A 89 -3.50 4.20 5.70
N LEU A 90 -2.54 3.40 5.24
CA LEU A 90 -1.87 3.65 3.97
C LEU A 90 -2.73 3.13 2.84
N VAL A 91 -3.00 3.94 1.83
CA VAL A 91 -3.65 3.52 0.59
C VAL A 91 -2.58 3.33 -0.47
N LEU A 92 -2.58 2.16 -1.09
CA LEU A 92 -1.64 1.80 -2.15
C LEU A 92 -2.38 1.81 -3.48
N ASP A 93 -2.00 2.71 -4.36
CA ASP A 93 -2.52 2.77 -5.73
C ASP A 93 -1.62 1.97 -6.66
N ALA A 94 -2.08 0.80 -7.10
CA ALA A 94 -1.30 -0.06 -7.98
C ALA A 94 -1.14 0.57 -9.37
N LEU A 95 0.11 0.85 -9.73
CA LEU A 95 0.56 1.20 -11.09
C LEU A 95 0.80 -0.07 -11.92
N THR A 96 1.28 -1.12 -11.28
CA THR A 96 1.48 -2.45 -11.86
C THR A 96 1.03 -3.47 -10.85
N PHE A 97 0.34 -4.52 -11.32
CA PHE A 97 -0.24 -5.54 -10.48
C PHE A 97 -0.21 -6.88 -11.20
N VAL A 98 0.53 -7.84 -10.63
CA VAL A 98 0.73 -9.18 -11.19
C VAL A 98 0.45 -10.20 -10.09
N VAL A 99 -0.55 -11.04 -10.29
CA VAL A 99 -0.89 -12.12 -9.36
C VAL A 99 0.09 -13.27 -9.52
N LEU A 100 0.58 -13.82 -8.41
CA LEU A 100 1.40 -15.02 -8.44
C LEU A 100 0.53 -16.27 -8.68
N PRO A 101 0.96 -17.16 -9.60
CA PRO A 101 0.17 -18.32 -9.98
C PRO A 101 0.06 -19.34 -8.83
N GLY A 102 -1.00 -20.15 -8.84
CA GLY A 102 -1.26 -21.18 -7.84
C GLY A 102 -2.64 -21.05 -7.21
N ASP A 103 -2.97 -21.98 -6.31
CA ASP A 103 -4.22 -21.97 -5.54
C ASP A 103 -3.96 -21.49 -4.11
N PRO A 104 -4.37 -20.26 -3.73
CA PRO A 104 -4.11 -19.68 -2.42
C PRO A 104 -4.84 -20.37 -1.26
N SER A 105 -5.73 -21.32 -1.54
CA SER A 105 -6.39 -22.14 -0.52
C SER A 105 -5.58 -23.37 -0.09
N THR A 106 -4.50 -23.68 -0.80
CA THR A 106 -3.66 -24.86 -0.52
C THR A 106 -2.45 -24.50 0.34
N ASP A 107 -2.05 -25.42 1.22
CA ASP A 107 -0.86 -25.23 2.07
C ASP A 107 0.43 -25.08 1.25
N ALA A 108 0.50 -25.79 0.11
CA ALA A 108 1.63 -25.76 -0.81
C ALA A 108 1.76 -24.45 -1.61
N TYR A 109 0.81 -23.52 -1.52
CA TYR A 109 0.87 -22.24 -2.23
C TYR A 109 2.06 -21.41 -1.79
N ASN A 110 2.28 -21.31 -0.47
CA ASN A 110 3.33 -20.47 0.10
C ASN A 110 4.73 -20.96 -0.31
N ASP A 111 4.89 -22.27 -0.50
CA ASP A 111 6.17 -22.90 -0.89
C ASP A 111 6.62 -22.50 -2.30
N GLN A 112 5.71 -21.96 -3.12
CA GLN A 112 5.96 -21.54 -4.51
C GLN A 112 6.20 -20.04 -4.64
N LEU A 113 6.05 -19.27 -3.55
CA LEU A 113 6.20 -17.82 -3.57
C LEU A 113 7.67 -17.42 -3.41
N PRO A 114 8.08 -16.26 -3.97
CA PRO A 114 9.38 -15.68 -3.68
C PRO A 114 9.56 -15.43 -2.18
N ASP A 115 10.71 -15.82 -1.62
CA ASP A 115 11.09 -15.53 -0.23
C ASP A 115 11.63 -14.10 -0.11
N GLU A 116 10.77 -13.12 -0.38
CA GLU A 116 11.08 -11.70 -0.25
C GLU A 116 10.13 -11.05 0.76
N ARG A 117 10.67 -10.79 1.96
CA ARG A 117 9.88 -10.34 3.12
C ARG A 117 9.70 -8.82 3.20
N THR A 118 10.61 -8.07 2.59
CA THR A 118 10.63 -6.61 2.70
C THR A 118 10.30 -5.96 1.37
N SER A 119 9.38 -5.01 1.40
CA SER A 119 9.10 -4.19 0.22
C SER A 119 10.20 -3.16 0.00
N MET A 120 10.52 -2.87 -1.26
CA MET A 120 11.42 -1.80 -1.62
C MET A 120 10.65 -0.48 -1.73
N VAL A 121 11.21 0.59 -1.19
CA VAL A 121 10.56 1.89 -1.07
C VAL A 121 11.39 2.97 -1.76
N PHE A 122 10.74 3.82 -2.55
CA PHE A 122 11.34 4.96 -3.25
C PHE A 122 10.61 6.24 -2.88
N GLY A 123 11.29 7.14 -2.17
CA GLY A 123 10.77 8.45 -1.81
C GLY A 123 11.54 9.56 -2.49
N VAL A 124 10.83 10.47 -3.17
CA VAL A 124 11.36 11.76 -3.60
C VAL A 124 10.57 12.83 -2.87
N GLY A 125 11.27 13.73 -2.20
CA GLY A 125 10.62 14.77 -1.39
C GLY A 125 11.61 15.80 -0.91
N ARG A 126 11.14 16.67 -0.01
CA ARG A 126 11.99 17.66 0.64
C ARG A 126 12.51 17.09 1.95
N VAL A 127 13.82 17.05 2.13
CA VAL A 127 14.40 16.73 3.44
C VAL A 127 14.04 17.84 4.42
N THR A 128 13.43 17.46 5.54
CA THR A 128 13.05 18.36 6.63
C THR A 128 13.82 17.96 7.88
N GLY A 129 14.53 18.91 8.48
CA GLY A 129 15.36 18.64 9.66
C GLY A 129 16.76 18.16 9.32
N SER A 130 17.56 17.98 10.36
CA SER A 130 18.95 17.53 10.26
C SER A 130 19.01 16.00 10.25
N PRO A 131 19.91 15.38 9.47
CA PRO A 131 20.14 13.95 9.52
C PRO A 131 20.50 13.48 10.94
N GLN A 132 19.93 12.37 11.36
CA GLN A 132 20.24 11.71 12.64
C GLN A 132 21.05 10.45 12.35
N THR A 133 22.14 10.23 13.08
CA THR A 133 22.89 8.97 13.02
C THR A 133 22.11 7.90 13.76
N LEU A 134 21.98 6.72 13.17
CA LEU A 134 21.38 5.56 13.84
C LEU A 134 22.39 4.92 14.80
N ASP A 135 21.90 4.38 15.91
CA ASP A 135 22.71 3.61 16.86
C ASP A 135 22.78 2.14 16.44
N ASP A 136 23.17 1.90 15.18
CA ASP A 136 23.29 0.57 14.57
C ASP A 136 24.75 0.09 14.48
N GLY A 137 25.69 0.82 15.08
CA GLY A 137 27.13 0.55 14.98
C GLY A 137 27.73 0.82 13.60
N HIS A 138 26.95 1.37 12.68
CA HIS A 138 27.36 1.77 11.33
C HIS A 138 27.23 3.28 11.13
N SER A 139 27.71 3.80 10.00
CA SER A 139 27.58 5.22 9.65
C SER A 139 26.21 5.56 9.04
N SER A 140 25.17 4.81 9.37
CA SER A 140 23.82 4.98 8.82
C SER A 140 23.19 6.28 9.33
N ARG A 141 22.45 6.96 8.44
CA ARG A 141 21.75 8.21 8.77
C ARG A 141 20.28 8.11 8.38
N VAL A 142 19.41 8.61 9.25
CA VAL A 142 18.00 8.81 8.99
C VAL A 142 17.75 10.28 8.72
N VAL A 143 16.89 10.54 7.72
CA VAL A 143 16.40 11.86 7.38
C VAL A 143 14.88 11.81 7.30
N THR A 144 14.21 12.85 7.78
CA THR A 144 12.77 12.99 7.57
C THR A 144 12.53 13.56 6.19
N LEU A 145 11.75 12.85 5.38
CA LEU A 145 11.37 13.26 4.04
C LEU A 145 9.92 13.74 4.05
N ALA A 146 9.71 15.03 3.79
CA ALA A 146 8.39 15.57 3.52
C ALA A 146 8.01 15.26 2.06
N VAL A 147 7.01 14.41 1.90
CA VAL A 147 6.41 14.07 0.60
C VAL A 147 5.03 14.72 0.55
N ALA A 148 4.82 15.62 -0.40
CA ALA A 148 3.51 16.20 -0.69
C ALA A 148 2.78 15.25 -1.66
N ASP A 149 2.30 14.12 -1.14
CA ASP A 149 1.36 13.28 -1.87
C ASP A 149 -0.08 13.62 -1.48
N TYR A 150 -0.97 13.47 -2.44
CA TYR A 150 -2.38 13.87 -2.37
C TYR A 150 -3.08 13.25 -1.15
N VAL A 151 -3.49 14.10 -0.19
CA VAL A 151 -4.36 13.69 0.91
C VAL A 151 -5.78 13.58 0.36
N ARG A 152 -6.31 12.36 0.23
CA ARG A 152 -7.73 12.17 -0.06
C ARG A 152 -8.55 12.59 1.16
N ALA A 153 -9.37 13.61 1.02
CA ALA A 153 -10.47 13.83 1.96
C ALA A 153 -11.41 12.62 1.88
N GLU A 154 -11.84 12.08 3.03
CA GLU A 154 -12.87 11.05 3.06
C GLU A 154 -14.12 11.58 2.33
N THR A 155 -14.56 10.89 1.28
CA THR A 155 -15.91 11.07 0.76
C THR A 155 -16.87 10.58 1.84
N LYS A 156 -17.62 11.52 2.42
CA LYS A 156 -18.79 11.25 3.27
C LYS A 156 -19.82 10.38 2.55
#